data_AF-A0A813K263-F1
#
_entry.id   AF-A0A813K263-F1
#
_cell.length_a   1.000
_cell.length_b   1.000
_cell.length_c   1.000
_cell.angle_alpha   90.00
_cell.angle_beta   90.00
_cell.angle_gamma   90.00
#
_symmetry.space_group_name_H-M   'P 1'
#
loop_
_entity.id
_entity.type
_entity.pdbx_description
1 polymer ?
#
loop_
_entity_poly.entity_id
_entity_poly.type
_entity_poly.pdbx_seq_one_letter_code
_entity_poly.pdbx_strand_id
1 'polypeptide(L)'
;AAIADLLEASKLNPFVAEPHAVRAQLLVQKGRWPEAADACKAALRLFYEWATQWDNRMPFVAWVSWTRCILLQTSFKEWPTTHGGVESLGAVHPSQRFRKLNTGRDQPGDEALEDAQAGKKARV
;
A
#
# COMPACT_ATOMS: atom_id res chain seq x y z
N ALA A 1 -14.13 -9.22 11.01
CA ALA A 1 -14.08 -10.56 10.40
C ALA A 1 -12.75 -10.74 9.69
N ALA A 2 -12.59 -10.38 8.41
CA ALA A 2 -11.43 -10.75 7.58
C ALA A 2 -10.01 -10.58 8.19
N ILE A 3 -9.71 -9.46 8.87
CA ILE A 3 -8.40 -9.25 9.51
C ILE A 3 -8.11 -10.28 10.61
N ALA A 4 -9.14 -10.66 11.37
CA ALA A 4 -9.04 -11.67 12.42
C ALA A 4 -8.97 -13.07 11.81
N ASP A 5 -9.75 -13.33 10.76
CA ASP A 5 -9.77 -14.63 10.07
C ASP A 5 -8.40 -14.93 9.43
N LEU A 6 -7.73 -13.92 8.85
CA LEU A 6 -6.38 -14.06 8.30
C LEU A 6 -5.32 -14.29 9.39
N LEU A 7 -5.50 -13.69 10.58
CA LEU A 7 -4.63 -13.98 11.72
C LEU A 7 -4.82 -15.42 12.18
N GLU A 8 -6.05 -15.90 12.24
CA GLU A 8 -6.32 -17.29 12.60
C GLU A 8 -5.77 -18.27 11.56
N ALA A 9 -5.94 -17.98 10.27
CA ALA A 9 -5.34 -18.76 9.19
C ALA A 9 -3.81 -18.86 9.33
N SER A 10 -3.14 -17.76 9.72
CA SER A 10 -1.69 -17.78 9.97
C SER A 10 -1.26 -18.65 11.16
N LYS A 11 -2.15 -18.89 12.13
CA LYS A 11 -1.88 -19.81 13.25
C LYS A 11 -2.09 -21.27 12.83
N LEU A 12 -3.10 -21.53 12.00
CA LEU A 12 -3.40 -22.87 11.50
C LEU A 12 -2.30 -23.39 10.58
N ASN A 13 -1.67 -22.52 9.78
CA ASN A 13 -0.47 -22.86 9.02
C ASN A 13 0.62 -21.79 9.20
N PRO A 14 1.54 -21.97 10.16
CA PRO A 14 2.60 -21.01 10.48
C PRO A 14 3.66 -20.80 9.40
N PHE A 15 3.65 -21.61 8.34
CA PHE A 15 4.66 -21.59 7.28
C PHE A 15 4.23 -20.79 6.04
N VAL A 16 3.01 -20.26 6.04
CA VAL A 16 2.43 -19.54 4.90
C VAL A 16 2.52 -18.04 5.15
N ALA A 17 3.19 -17.33 4.24
CA ALA A 17 3.42 -15.89 4.35
C ALA A 17 2.22 -15.05 3.88
N GLU A 18 1.44 -15.57 2.95
CA GLU A 18 0.38 -14.86 2.24
C GLU A 18 -0.72 -14.33 3.16
N PRO A 19 -1.23 -15.08 4.17
CA PRO A 19 -2.21 -14.54 5.13
C PRO A 19 -1.69 -13.28 5.84
N HIS A 20 -0.41 -13.24 6.20
CA HIS A 20 0.21 -12.06 6.80
C HIS A 20 0.25 -10.88 5.83
N ALA A 21 0.63 -11.11 4.57
CA ALA A 21 0.69 -10.08 3.54
C ALA A 21 -0.70 -9.48 3.22
N VAL A 22 -1.72 -10.32 3.05
CA VAL A 22 -3.11 -9.90 2.81
C VAL A 22 -3.67 -9.18 4.04
N ARG A 23 -3.37 -9.68 5.25
CA ARG A 23 -3.78 -9.01 6.50
C ARG A 23 -3.17 -7.62 6.59
N ALA A 24 -1.90 -7.46 6.24
CA ALA A 24 -1.22 -6.16 6.23
C ALA A 24 -1.91 -5.18 5.28
N GLN A 25 -2.29 -5.62 4.07
CA GLN A 25 -3.04 -4.79 3.12
C GLN A 25 -4.37 -4.28 3.69
N LEU A 26 -5.13 -5.14 4.36
CA LEU A 26 -6.38 -4.72 5.00
C LEU A 26 -6.15 -3.76 6.18
N LEU A 27 -5.05 -3.93 6.92
CA LEU A 27 -4.69 -3.06 8.04
C LEU A 27 -4.30 -1.66 7.58
N VAL A 28 -3.51 -1.51 6.51
CA VAL A 28 -3.17 -0.18 5.94
C VAL A 28 -4.40 0.53 5.39
N GLN A 29 -5.33 -0.19 4.76
CA GLN A 29 -6.61 0.38 4.32
C GLN A 29 -7.48 0.88 5.49
N LYS A 30 -7.25 0.37 6.71
CA LYS A 30 -7.93 0.82 7.94
C LYS A 30 -7.09 1.82 8.76
N GLY A 31 -5.94 2.26 8.25
CA GLY A 31 -5.04 3.18 8.95
C GLY A 31 -4.33 2.58 10.18
N ARG A 32 -4.32 1.25 10.32
CA ARG A 32 -3.69 0.54 11.46
C ARG A 32 -2.23 0.26 11.17
N TRP A 33 -1.43 1.32 11.09
CA TRP A 33 -0.05 1.28 10.58
C TRP A 33 0.90 0.35 11.36
N PRO A 34 0.96 0.37 12.71
CA PRO A 34 1.89 -0.47 13.45
C PRO A 34 1.63 -1.96 13.21
N GLU A 35 0.36 -2.36 13.29
CA GLU A 35 -0.03 -3.75 13.09
C GLU A 35 0.18 -4.23 11.66
N ALA A 36 0.01 -3.34 10.68
CA ALA A 36 0.32 -3.62 9.29
C ALA A 36 1.82 -3.87 9.10
N ALA A 37 2.66 -3.04 9.72
CA ALA A 37 4.11 -3.16 9.63
C ALA A 37 4.58 -4.50 10.21
N ASP A 38 4.04 -4.90 11.36
CA ASP A 38 4.39 -6.17 12.00
C ASP A 38 3.93 -7.38 11.17
N ALA A 39 2.73 -7.31 10.57
CA ALA A 39 2.25 -8.32 9.64
C ALA A 39 3.13 -8.43 8.39
N CYS A 40 3.55 -7.29 7.80
CA CYS A 40 4.48 -7.28 6.69
C CYS A 40 5.84 -7.92 7.04
N LYS A 41 6.40 -7.60 8.22
CA LYS A 41 7.67 -8.18 8.66
C LYS A 41 7.57 -9.70 8.84
N ALA A 42 6.48 -10.18 9.41
CA ALA A 42 6.22 -11.62 9.54
C ALA A 42 6.12 -12.30 8.16
N ALA A 43 5.36 -11.72 7.23
CA ALA A 43 5.24 -12.21 5.86
C ALA A 43 6.61 -12.27 5.14
N LEU A 44 7.38 -11.17 5.18
CA LEU A 44 8.69 -11.10 4.52
C LEU A 44 9.70 -12.08 5.11
N ARG A 45 9.69 -12.25 6.44
CA ARG A 45 10.52 -13.25 7.11
C ARG A 45 10.24 -14.64 6.54
N LEU A 46 8.96 -15.05 6.49
CA LEU A 46 8.56 -16.35 5.97
C LEU A 46 8.90 -16.51 4.48
N PHE A 47 8.63 -15.50 3.65
CA PHE A 47 9.01 -15.52 2.24
C PHE A 47 10.53 -15.72 2.05
N TYR A 48 11.37 -15.12 2.89
CA TYR A 48 12.83 -15.27 2.77
C TYR A 48 13.37 -16.56 3.37
N GLU A 49 12.79 -17.03 4.47
CA GLU A 49 13.19 -18.30 5.09
C GLU A 49 12.89 -19.49 4.16
N TRP A 50 11.75 -19.48 3.49
CA TRP A 50 11.32 -20.60 2.65
C TRP A 50 11.60 -20.41 1.16
N ALA A 51 11.84 -19.17 0.73
CA ALA A 51 12.05 -18.80 -0.68
C ALA A 51 10.96 -19.34 -1.64
N THR A 52 9.74 -19.49 -1.13
CA THR A 52 8.61 -20.07 -1.87
C THR A 52 7.33 -19.29 -1.64
N GLN A 53 6.36 -19.50 -2.51
CA GLN A 53 4.98 -19.06 -2.37
C GLN A 53 4.06 -20.28 -2.46
N TRP A 54 2.92 -20.22 -1.79
CA TRP A 54 1.87 -21.23 -1.80
C TRP A 54 0.75 -20.87 -2.80
N ASP A 55 0.57 -19.58 -3.11
CA ASP A 55 -0.39 -19.12 -4.11
C ASP A 55 0.15 -19.17 -5.55
N ASN A 56 -0.09 -20.28 -6.24
CA ASN A 56 0.33 -20.50 -7.63
C ASN A 56 -0.16 -19.47 -8.67
N ARG A 57 -1.11 -18.58 -8.33
CA ARG A 57 -1.63 -17.55 -9.25
C ARG A 57 -0.72 -16.33 -9.35
N MET A 58 0.13 -16.11 -8.34
CA MET A 58 0.96 -14.91 -8.22
C MET A 58 2.42 -15.30 -8.01
N PRO A 59 3.38 -14.79 -8.81
CA PRO A 59 4.77 -15.19 -8.66
C PRO A 59 5.34 -14.73 -7.30
N PHE A 60 6.30 -15.49 -6.76
CA PHE A 60 6.95 -15.20 -5.47
C PHE A 60 7.44 -13.75 -5.37
N VAL A 61 8.07 -13.27 -6.45
CA VAL A 61 8.58 -11.89 -6.53
C VAL A 61 7.48 -10.84 -6.43
N ALA A 62 6.26 -11.12 -6.89
CA ALA A 62 5.14 -10.19 -6.75
C ALA A 62 4.66 -10.10 -5.30
N TRP A 63 4.57 -11.24 -4.61
CA TRP A 63 4.24 -11.27 -3.19
C TRP A 63 5.25 -10.51 -2.33
N VAL A 64 6.54 -10.75 -2.55
CA VAL A 64 7.61 -10.04 -1.84
C VAL A 64 7.57 -8.54 -2.15
N SER A 65 7.45 -8.16 -3.41
CA SER A 65 7.42 -6.74 -3.82
C SER A 65 6.21 -6.01 -3.26
N TRP A 66 5.03 -6.63 -3.32
CA TRP A 66 3.81 -6.07 -2.76
C TRP A 66 3.93 -5.86 -1.24
N THR A 67 4.42 -6.86 -0.52
CA THR A 67 4.60 -6.78 0.93
C THR A 67 5.61 -5.69 1.31
N ARG A 68 6.70 -5.52 0.55
CA ARG A 68 7.66 -4.42 0.74
C ARG A 68 7.04 -3.05 0.48
N CYS A 69 6.21 -2.93 -0.57
CA CYS A 69 5.50 -1.68 -0.86
C CYS A 69 4.57 -1.30 0.29
N ILE A 70 3.79 -2.25 0.81
CA ILE A 70 2.95 -2.03 1.98
C ILE A 70 3.79 -1.61 3.18
N LEU A 71 4.87 -2.33 3.49
CA LEU A 71 5.75 -2.01 4.62
C LEU A 71 6.32 -0.59 4.50
N LEU A 72 6.76 -0.18 3.31
CA LEU A 72 7.22 1.18 3.07
C LEU A 72 6.11 2.20 3.36
N GLN A 73 4.88 1.94 2.92
CA GLN A 73 3.74 2.82 3.18
C GLN A 73 3.40 2.94 4.67
N THR A 74 3.61 1.89 5.47
CA THR A 74 3.38 1.98 6.92
C THR A 74 4.28 3.02 7.60
N SER A 75 5.50 3.24 7.08
CA SER A 75 6.42 4.27 7.56
C SER A 75 5.93 5.68 7.22
N PHE A 76 5.34 5.86 6.04
CA PHE A 76 4.74 7.12 5.62
C PHE A 76 3.36 7.37 6.22
N LYS A 77 2.72 6.31 6.75
CA LYS A 77 1.34 6.34 7.26
C LYS A 77 0.34 6.87 6.21
N GLU A 78 0.57 6.49 4.96
CA GLU A 78 -0.23 6.90 3.82
C GLU A 78 -0.64 5.67 3.01
N TRP A 79 -1.88 5.63 2.53
CA TRP A 79 -2.35 4.58 1.63
C TRP A 79 -3.22 5.20 0.54
N PRO A 80 -3.00 4.86 -0.75
CA PRO A 80 -3.79 5.41 -1.84
C PRO A 80 -5.24 4.94 -1.78
N THR A 81 -6.14 5.87 -2.09
CA THR A 81 -7.58 5.62 -2.21
C THR A 81 -8.04 5.48 -3.66
N THR A 82 -7.19 5.91 -4.60
CA THR A 82 -7.45 5.82 -6.04
C THR A 82 -6.73 4.60 -6.63
N HIS A 83 -7.31 4.03 -7.69
CA HIS A 83 -6.71 2.92 -8.43
C HIS A 83 -5.31 3.27 -8.96
N GLY A 84 -5.19 4.43 -9.61
CA GLY A 84 -3.90 4.91 -10.14
C GLY A 84 -2.85 5.13 -9.05
N GLY A 85 -3.26 5.50 -7.84
CA GLY A 85 -2.38 5.60 -6.67
C GLY A 85 -1.82 4.25 -6.24
N VAL A 86 -2.64 3.19 -6.29
CA VAL A 86 -2.22 1.81 -5.99
C VAL A 86 -1.21 1.31 -7.03
N GLU A 87 -1.48 1.51 -8.32
CA GLU A 87 -0.56 1.14 -9.40
C GLU A 87 0.79 1.87 -9.29
N SER A 88 0.75 3.12 -8.83
CA SER A 88 1.93 3.99 -8.72
C SER A 88 2.77 3.74 -7.46
N LEU A 89 2.39 2.80 -6.58
CA LEU A 89 3.13 2.53 -5.33
C LEU A 89 4.58 2.10 -5.57
N GLY A 90 4.84 1.43 -6.71
CA GLY A 90 6.16 0.99 -7.14
C GLY A 90 6.86 1.91 -8.14
N ALA A 91 6.23 3.02 -8.54
CA ALA A 91 6.82 3.96 -9.49
C ALA A 91 7.83 4.89 -8.79
N VAL A 92 9.04 4.99 -9.35
CA VAL A 92 10.03 5.99 -8.98
C VAL A 92 10.05 7.08 -10.05
N HIS A 93 9.25 8.13 -9.87
CA HIS A 93 9.31 9.28 -10.77
C HIS A 93 10.24 10.36 -10.18
N PRO A 94 11.29 10.81 -10.91
CA PRO A 94 12.22 11.82 -10.41
C PRO A 94 11.57 13.15 -10.01
N SER A 95 10.42 13.51 -10.59
CA SER A 95 9.65 14.71 -10.19
C SER A 95 8.66 14.47 -9.04
N GLN A 96 8.39 13.22 -8.64
CA GLN A 96 7.55 12.89 -7.47
C GLN A 96 8.32 13.02 -6.15
N ARG A 97 9.12 14.09 -6.03
CA ARG A 97 9.84 14.43 -4.78
C ARG A 97 8.86 14.79 -3.66
N PHE A 98 7.62 15.15 -3.99
CA PHE A 98 6.49 15.32 -3.10
C PHE A 98 5.38 14.36 -3.51
N ARG A 99 5.30 13.24 -2.81
CA ARG A 99 4.39 12.12 -3.06
C ARG A 99 2.96 12.58 -2.77
N LYS A 100 2.12 12.77 -3.80
CA LYS A 100 0.67 12.82 -3.64
C LYS A 100 0.10 11.51 -4.18
N LEU A 101 -0.05 10.48 -3.35
CA LEU A 101 -0.55 9.17 -3.80
C LEU A 101 -2.02 9.21 -4.27
N ASN A 102 -2.73 10.29 -3.95
CA ASN A 102 -4.14 10.48 -4.27
C ASN A 102 -4.42 11.48 -5.41
N THR A 103 -3.41 12.07 -6.06
CA THR A 103 -3.65 12.88 -7.27
C THR A 103 -4.00 11.94 -8.42
N GLY A 104 -5.29 11.82 -8.70
CA GLY A 104 -5.77 11.06 -9.86
C GLY A 104 -5.34 11.73 -11.17
N ARG A 105 -5.31 10.95 -12.25
CA ARG A 105 -5.26 11.47 -13.63
C ARG A 105 -6.46 12.37 -13.97
N ASP A 106 -7.52 12.34 -13.15
CA ASP A 106 -8.81 13.01 -13.37
C ASP A 106 -9.12 14.18 -12.41
N GLN A 107 -8.19 14.56 -11.51
CA GLN A 107 -8.38 15.79 -10.73
C GLN A 107 -7.60 16.93 -11.38
N PRO A 108 -8.25 18.07 -11.69
CA PRO A 108 -7.50 19.27 -12.04
C PRO A 108 -6.60 19.58 -10.85
N GLY A 109 -5.29 19.65 -11.11
CA GLY A 109 -4.29 19.85 -10.07
C GLY A 109 -4.65 21.05 -9.19
N ASP A 110 -4.27 21.00 -7.92
CA ASP A 110 -4.52 22.09 -6.95
C ASP A 110 -4.08 23.47 -7.48
N GLU A 111 -3.10 23.52 -8.40
CA GLU A 111 -2.68 24.72 -9.16
C GLU A 111 -3.83 25.36 -9.94
N ALA A 112 -4.70 24.57 -10.58
CA ALA A 112 -5.87 25.06 -11.32
C ALA A 112 -6.98 25.61 -10.40
N LEU A 113 -7.04 25.13 -9.15
CA LEU A 113 -7.97 25.66 -8.14
C LEU A 113 -7.44 26.96 -7.51
N GLU A 114 -6.13 27.08 -7.28
CA GLU A 114 -5.49 28.32 -6.84
C GLU A 114 -5.56 29.40 -7.93
N ASP A 115 -5.30 29.07 -9.19
CA ASP A 115 -5.42 30.01 -10.32
C ASP A 115 -6.87 30.46 -10.55
N ALA A 116 -7.85 29.55 -10.39
CA ALA A 116 -9.27 29.89 -10.48
C ALA A 116 -9.74 30.78 -9.31
N GLN A 117 -9.15 30.64 -8.13
CA GLN A 117 -9.43 31.49 -6.96
C GLN A 117 -8.71 32.85 -7.06
N ALA A 118 -7.50 32.90 -7.59
CA ALA A 118 -6.75 34.12 -7.87
C ALA A 118 -7.45 34.97 -8.95
N GLY A 119 -7.95 34.33 -10.02
CA GLY A 119 -8.73 34.99 -11.08
C GLY A 119 -10.07 35.56 -10.62
N LYS A 120 -10.69 35.00 -9.56
CA LYS A 120 -11.90 35.58 -8.92
C LYS A 120 -11.60 36.76 -8.01
N LYS A 121 -10.45 36.77 -7.31
CA LYS A 121 -10.04 37.90 -6.45
C LYS A 121 -9.57 39.12 -7.24
N ALA A 122 -9.03 38.94 -8.45
CA ALA A 122 -8.62 40.05 -9.32
C ALA A 122 -9.78 40.76 -10.04
N ARG A 123 -11.02 40.25 -9.90
CA ARG A 123 -12.21 40.72 -10.62
C ARG A 123 -13.26 41.39 -9.73
N VAL A 124 -12.88 41.74 -8.49
CA VAL A 124 -13.67 42.54 -7.54
C VAL A 124 -13.01 43.90 -7.35
#